data_AF-A0A7J9FE92-F1
#
_entry.id   AF-A0A7J9FE92-F1
#
_cell.length_a   1.000
_cell.length_b   1.000
_cell.length_c   1.000
_cell.angle_alpha   90.00
_cell.angle_beta   90.00
_cell.angle_gamma   90.00
#
_symmetry.space_group_name_H-M   'P 1'
#
loop_
_entity.id
_entity.type
_entity.pdbx_description
1 polymer ?
#
loop_
_entity_poly.entity_id
_entity_poly.type
_entity_poly.pdbx_seq_one_letter_code
_entity_poly.pdbx_strand_id
1 'polypeptide(L)'
;MSRKKIKLAYITNDSARKTTYKKRTKGLVKKVHELTTLCGIEACAIIYSADFDSQPEVWLSHAGARRLLSEFKKLPLSKQNNKMVNQESFLEQSLAKATQHLRKLRKENRQKELKNAMFQSLNGKGILQSLNSMDLNELGPLVKQNLKDIDDRVRVLTKASCS
;
A
#
# COMPACT_ATOMS: atom_id res chain seq x y z
N MET A 1 6.23 3.26 23.95
CA MET A 1 4.90 2.80 23.50
C MET A 1 4.86 2.78 21.98
N SER A 2 4.73 1.59 21.37
CA SER A 2 4.71 1.45 19.91
C SER A 2 3.47 2.12 19.33
N ARG A 3 3.67 3.08 18.43
CA ARG A 3 2.59 3.89 17.84
C ARG A 3 1.70 2.97 16.98
N LYS A 4 0.42 2.82 17.36
CA LYS A 4 -0.55 2.05 16.56
C LYS A 4 -0.64 2.65 15.15
N LYS A 5 -0.52 1.81 14.13
CA LYS A 5 -0.67 2.22 12.73
C LYS A 5 -2.06 2.84 12.52
N ILE A 6 -2.11 4.05 12.01
CA ILE A 6 -3.36 4.79 11.77
C ILE A 6 -3.91 4.42 10.40
N LYS A 7 -5.22 4.16 10.31
CA LYS A 7 -5.93 3.98 9.04
C LYS A 7 -6.05 5.34 8.34
N LEU A 8 -5.63 5.44 7.08
CA LEU A 8 -5.78 6.64 6.26
C LEU A 8 -7.23 6.72 5.73
N ALA A 9 -8.15 7.12 6.61
CA ALA A 9 -9.55 7.34 6.32
C ALA A 9 -10.05 8.59 7.05
N TYR A 10 -11.24 9.06 6.69
CA TYR A 10 -11.89 10.18 7.38
C TYR A 10 -12.08 9.86 8.87
N ILE A 11 -11.70 10.80 9.75
CA ILE A 11 -11.83 10.64 11.20
C ILE A 11 -13.22 11.15 11.59
N THR A 12 -14.13 10.26 11.94
CA THR A 12 -15.53 10.62 12.27
C THR A 12 -15.66 11.42 13.57
N ASN A 13 -14.82 11.13 14.58
CA ASN A 13 -14.83 11.88 15.83
C ASN A 13 -14.24 13.29 15.63
N ASP A 14 -15.05 14.33 15.83
CA ASP A 14 -14.69 15.72 15.55
C ASP A 14 -13.52 16.23 16.40
N SER A 15 -13.49 15.93 17.70
CA SER A 15 -12.41 16.36 18.59
C SER A 15 -11.06 15.72 18.20
N ALA A 16 -11.08 14.42 17.90
CA ALA A 16 -9.92 13.69 17.41
C ALA A 16 -9.49 14.19 16.02
N ARG A 17 -10.44 14.51 15.13
CA ARG A 17 -10.19 15.07 13.80
C ARG A 17 -9.53 16.44 13.91
N LYS A 18 -10.08 17.36 14.73
CA LYS A 18 -9.53 18.70 14.97
C LYS A 18 -8.12 18.67 15.55
N THR A 19 -7.89 17.82 16.55
CA THR A 19 -6.57 17.65 17.17
C THR A 19 -5.56 17.09 16.16
N THR A 20 -5.98 16.12 15.35
CA THR A 20 -5.13 15.52 14.32
C THR A 20 -4.83 16.52 13.21
N TYR A 21 -5.82 17.28 12.76
CA TYR A 21 -5.68 18.35 11.77
C TYR A 21 -4.61 19.34 12.21
N LYS A 22 -4.76 19.98 13.37
CA LYS A 22 -3.77 20.96 13.89
C LYS A 22 -2.35 20.38 13.98
N LYS A 23 -2.20 19.15 14.49
CA LYS A 23 -0.89 18.49 14.62
C LYS A 23 -0.27 18.17 13.25
N ARG A 24 -1.06 17.67 12.30
CA ARG A 24 -0.57 17.29 10.96
C ARG A 24 -0.29 18.52 10.10
N THR A 25 -1.12 19.55 10.17
CA THR A 25 -0.91 20.82 9.47
C THR A 25 0.41 21.47 9.90
N LYS A 26 0.64 21.61 11.21
CA LYS A 26 1.93 22.09 11.74
C LYS A 26 3.11 21.24 11.29
N GLY A 27 2.94 19.92 11.29
CA GLY A 27 3.97 18.98 10.83
C GLY A 27 4.27 19.10 9.33
N LEU A 28 3.24 19.25 8.51
CA LEU A 28 3.35 19.43 7.07
C LEU A 28 4.08 20.74 6.76
N VAL A 29 3.64 21.86 7.35
CA VAL A 29 4.28 23.17 7.20
C VAL A 29 5.76 23.12 7.57
N LYS A 30 6.10 22.48 8.70
CA LYS A 30 7.50 22.27 9.10
C LYS A 30 8.28 21.50 8.04
N LYS A 31 7.71 20.43 7.47
CA LYS A 31 8.36 19.61 6.44
C LYS A 31 8.56 20.37 5.13
N VAL A 32 7.61 21.19 4.73
CA VAL A 32 7.76 22.05 3.54
C VAL A 32 8.87 23.08 3.77
N HIS A 33 8.93 23.69 4.96
CA HIS A 33 10.02 24.61 5.31
C HIS A 33 11.40 23.93 5.31
N GLU A 34 11.52 22.75 5.90
CA GLU A 34 12.76 21.97 5.86
C GLU A 34 13.17 21.63 4.43
N LEU A 35 12.23 21.19 3.59
CA LEU A 35 12.49 20.81 2.20
C LEU A 35 12.96 21.99 1.35
N THR A 36 12.27 23.14 1.45
CA THR A 36 12.66 24.38 0.75
C THR A 36 14.05 24.86 1.18
N THR A 37 14.36 24.78 2.48
CA THR A 37 15.66 25.20 3.03
C THR A 37 16.79 24.26 2.62
N LEU A 38 16.61 22.95 2.77
CA LEU A 38 17.66 21.95 2.55
C LEU A 38 17.94 21.70 1.08
N CYS A 39 16.92 21.81 0.22
CA CYS A 39 17.05 21.52 -1.20
C CYS A 39 17.13 22.78 -2.08
N GLY A 40 16.98 23.98 -1.50
CA GLY A 40 16.98 25.24 -2.25
C GLY A 40 15.85 25.34 -3.28
N ILE A 41 14.69 24.70 -2.99
CA ILE A 41 13.53 24.70 -3.90
C ILE A 41 12.48 25.71 -3.45
N GLU A 42 11.72 26.25 -4.40
CA GLU A 42 10.52 27.02 -4.10
C GLU A 42 9.30 26.08 -3.94
N ALA A 43 8.57 26.21 -2.84
CA ALA A 43 7.33 25.47 -2.61
C ALA A 43 6.40 26.27 -1.70
N CYS A 44 5.08 26.19 -1.90
CA CYS A 44 4.09 26.74 -0.96
C CYS A 44 3.08 25.66 -0.57
N ALA A 45 2.43 25.85 0.58
CA ALA A 45 1.33 25.00 1.03
C ALA A 45 0.09 25.87 1.30
N ILE A 46 -1.07 25.40 0.82
CA ILE A 46 -2.38 26.01 1.04
C ILE A 46 -3.29 24.91 1.58
N ILE A 47 -3.80 25.09 2.80
CA ILE A 47 -4.50 24.05 3.53
C ILE A 47 -5.86 24.58 3.96
N TYR A 48 -6.92 23.98 3.41
CA TYR A 48 -8.29 24.31 3.77
C TYR A 48 -8.82 23.37 4.85
N SER A 49 -9.73 23.88 5.66
CA SER A 49 -10.51 23.11 6.62
C SER A 49 -11.98 23.49 6.46
N ALA A 50 -12.85 22.53 6.15
CA ALA A 50 -14.29 22.81 6.05
C ALA A 50 -14.92 23.03 7.44
N ASP A 51 -14.37 22.38 8.47
CA ASP A 51 -15.02 22.24 9.77
C ASP A 51 -14.44 23.15 10.86
N PHE A 52 -13.22 23.66 10.68
CA PHE A 52 -12.45 24.22 11.80
C PHE A 52 -11.96 25.64 11.61
N ASP A 53 -11.72 26.08 10.37
CA ASP A 53 -11.13 27.38 10.08
C ASP A 53 -11.85 28.03 8.90
N SER A 54 -12.23 29.30 9.05
CA SER A 54 -12.91 30.06 7.99
C SER A 54 -11.98 30.54 6.89
N GLN A 55 -10.66 30.57 7.16
CA GLN A 55 -9.62 30.93 6.21
C GLN A 55 -8.60 29.80 6.06
N PRO A 56 -8.01 29.63 4.87
CA PRO A 56 -6.97 28.63 4.67
C PRO A 56 -5.69 28.99 5.42
N GLU A 57 -5.01 27.97 5.96
CA GLU A 57 -3.64 28.12 6.43
C GLU A 57 -2.70 28.14 5.22
N VAL A 58 -1.95 29.24 5.06
CA VAL A 58 -1.03 29.46 3.93
C VAL A 58 0.39 29.61 4.43
N TRP A 59 1.30 28.78 3.92
CA TRP A 59 2.73 28.87 4.23
C TRP A 59 3.54 29.48 3.08
N LEU A 60 4.63 30.18 3.45
CA LEU A 60 5.34 31.34 2.88
C LEU A 60 4.69 32.69 3.18
N SER A 61 3.55 32.98 2.55
CA SER A 61 2.63 34.12 2.79
C SER A 61 1.58 34.10 1.68
N HIS A 62 0.46 34.81 1.83
CA HIS A 62 -0.51 34.93 0.73
C HIS A 62 0.11 35.52 -0.54
N ALA A 63 0.98 36.53 -0.42
CA ALA A 63 1.68 37.12 -1.55
C ALA A 63 2.67 36.14 -2.19
N GLY A 64 3.47 35.45 -1.37
CA GLY A 64 4.44 34.44 -1.84
C GLY A 64 3.76 33.26 -2.54
N ALA A 65 2.68 32.73 -1.97
CA ALA A 65 1.91 31.66 -2.57
C ALA A 65 1.25 32.09 -3.89
N ARG A 66 0.69 33.30 -3.96
CA ARG A 66 0.14 33.86 -5.21
C ARG A 66 1.20 34.03 -6.29
N ARG A 67 2.41 34.51 -5.93
CA ARG A 67 3.54 34.61 -6.86
C ARG A 67 3.89 33.24 -7.43
N LEU A 68 4.12 32.24 -6.56
CA LEU A 68 4.49 30.89 -6.98
C LEU A 68 3.41 30.22 -7.84
N LEU A 69 2.14 30.37 -7.48
CA LEU A 69 1.02 29.86 -8.29
C LEU A 69 0.96 30.52 -9.66
N SER A 70 1.23 31.83 -9.75
CA SER A 70 1.27 32.54 -11.03
C SER A 70 2.40 32.01 -11.93
N GLU A 71 3.61 31.87 -11.39
CA GLU A 71 4.74 31.30 -12.13
C GLU A 71 4.50 29.85 -12.53
N PHE A 72 3.93 29.03 -11.65
CA PHE A 72 3.56 27.65 -11.95
C PHE A 72 2.57 27.56 -13.12
N LYS A 73 1.55 28.43 -13.16
CA LYS A 73 0.54 28.46 -14.23
C LYS A 73 1.11 28.89 -15.59
N LYS A 74 2.24 29.60 -15.63
CA LYS A 74 2.93 29.99 -16.88
C LYS A 74 3.71 28.82 -17.50
N LEU A 75 3.97 27.74 -16.75
CA LEU A 75 4.70 26.59 -17.26
C LEU A 75 3.87 25.78 -18.25
N PRO A 76 4.48 25.07 -19.21
CA PRO A 76 3.76 24.11 -20.06
C PRO A 76 3.07 23.01 -19.23
N LEU A 77 1.93 22.50 -19.71
CA LEU A 77 1.15 21.45 -19.02
C LEU A 77 1.97 20.20 -18.69
N SER A 78 2.92 19.82 -19.55
CA SER A 78 3.82 18.70 -19.30
C SER A 78 4.70 18.89 -18.06
N LYS A 79 5.12 20.14 -17.77
CA LYS A 79 5.87 20.49 -16.56
C LYS A 79 4.96 20.64 -15.35
N GLN A 80 3.76 21.21 -15.51
CA GLN A 80 2.78 21.33 -14.42
C GLN A 80 2.35 19.97 -13.90
N ASN A 81 2.06 19.02 -14.80
CA ASN A 81 1.56 17.70 -14.44
C ASN A 81 2.69 16.71 -14.06
N ASN A 82 3.95 17.11 -14.17
CA ASN A 82 5.08 16.22 -13.89
C ASN A 82 5.05 15.77 -12.43
N LYS A 83 4.78 14.49 -12.20
CA LYS A 83 4.62 13.89 -10.86
C LYS A 83 3.55 14.57 -9.99
N MET A 84 2.60 15.27 -10.60
CA MET A 84 1.47 15.83 -9.87
C MET A 84 0.62 14.67 -9.32
N VAL A 85 0.29 14.75 -8.03
CA VAL A 85 -0.63 13.82 -7.39
C VAL A 85 -1.82 14.61 -6.89
N ASN A 86 -3.01 14.18 -7.29
CA ASN A 86 -4.28 14.72 -6.78
C ASN A 86 -4.98 13.65 -5.92
N GLN A 87 -6.10 14.03 -5.31
CA GLN A 87 -6.84 13.12 -4.42
C GLN A 87 -7.37 11.89 -5.17
N GLU A 88 -7.86 12.06 -6.39
CA GLU A 88 -8.40 10.98 -7.22
C GLU A 88 -7.32 9.94 -7.56
N SER A 89 -6.24 10.35 -8.22
CA SER A 89 -5.10 9.49 -8.56
C SER A 89 -4.46 8.82 -7.34
N PHE A 90 -4.42 9.51 -6.19
CA PHE A 90 -3.97 8.92 -4.94
C PHE A 90 -4.89 7.80 -4.45
N LEU A 91 -6.22 8.02 -4.52
CA LEU A 91 -7.21 7.02 -4.12
C LEU A 91 -7.22 5.83 -5.07
N GLU A 92 -7.13 6.04 -6.38
CA GLU A 92 -6.99 4.99 -7.38
C GLU A 92 -5.74 4.13 -7.12
N GLN A 93 -4.59 4.77 -6.88
CA GLN A 93 -3.36 4.04 -6.58
C GLN A 93 -3.48 3.25 -5.26
N SER A 94 -4.14 3.83 -4.26
CA SER A 94 -4.37 3.18 -2.97
C SER A 94 -5.32 1.98 -3.11
N LEU A 95 -6.36 2.11 -3.92
CA LEU A 95 -7.30 1.04 -4.25
C LEU A 95 -6.60 -0.09 -5.01
N ALA A 96 -5.78 0.24 -5.99
CA ALA A 96 -4.98 -0.72 -6.75
C ALA A 96 -4.06 -1.53 -5.83
N LYS A 97 -3.32 -0.86 -4.93
CA LYS A 97 -2.46 -1.51 -3.92
C LYS A 97 -3.25 -2.41 -2.98
N ALA A 98 -4.40 -1.94 -2.47
CA ALA A 98 -5.26 -2.74 -1.59
C ALA A 98 -5.81 -3.97 -2.31
N THR A 99 -6.23 -3.82 -3.57
CA THR A 99 -6.76 -4.90 -4.41
C THR A 99 -5.68 -5.93 -4.73
N GLN A 100 -4.47 -5.48 -5.06
CA GLN A 100 -3.32 -6.36 -5.29
C GLN A 100 -2.97 -7.16 -4.02
N HIS A 101 -2.96 -6.50 -2.86
CA HIS A 101 -2.71 -7.17 -1.59
C HIS A 101 -3.79 -8.22 -1.27
N LEU A 102 -5.07 -7.89 -1.50
CA LEU A 102 -6.17 -8.83 -1.33
C LEU A 102 -6.05 -10.05 -2.27
N ARG A 103 -5.69 -9.82 -3.54
CA ARG A 103 -5.44 -10.92 -4.51
C ARG A 103 -4.31 -11.83 -4.06
N LYS A 104 -3.21 -11.27 -3.54
CA LYS A 104 -2.09 -12.04 -2.99
C LYS A 104 -2.54 -12.91 -1.81
N LEU A 105 -3.24 -12.32 -0.84
CA LEU A 105 -3.75 -13.06 0.32
C LEU A 105 -4.74 -14.17 -0.08
N ARG A 106 -5.64 -13.90 -1.03
CA ARG A 106 -6.56 -14.93 -1.55
C ARG A 106 -5.80 -16.10 -2.18
N LYS A 107 -4.79 -15.82 -3.01
CA LYS A 107 -3.95 -16.86 -3.62
C LYS A 107 -3.19 -17.67 -2.56
N GLU A 108 -2.62 -17.02 -1.56
CA GLU A 108 -1.89 -17.70 -0.47
C GLU A 108 -2.82 -18.58 0.37
N ASN A 109 -4.01 -18.08 0.73
CA ASN A 109 -5.01 -18.86 1.46
C ASN A 109 -5.45 -20.08 0.63
N ARG A 110 -5.74 -19.87 -0.64
CA ARG A 110 -6.14 -20.93 -1.56
C ARG A 110 -5.07 -22.02 -1.70
N GLN A 111 -3.80 -21.65 -1.81
CA GLN A 111 -2.70 -22.61 -1.81
C GLN A 111 -2.60 -23.42 -0.51
N LYS A 112 -2.85 -22.77 0.65
CA LYS A 112 -2.88 -23.46 1.95
C LYS A 112 -4.04 -24.44 2.05
N GLU A 113 -5.22 -24.05 1.58
CA GLU A 113 -6.41 -24.92 1.54
C GLU A 113 -6.16 -26.17 0.70
N LEU A 114 -5.63 -26.01 -0.52
CA LEU A 114 -5.30 -27.14 -1.41
C LEU A 114 -4.20 -28.03 -0.84
N LYS A 115 -3.14 -27.46 -0.24
CA LYS A 115 -2.12 -28.25 0.46
C LYS A 115 -2.73 -29.04 1.62
N ASN A 116 -3.60 -28.43 2.42
CA ASN A 116 -4.26 -29.11 3.52
C ASN A 116 -5.13 -30.28 3.00
N ALA A 117 -5.92 -30.07 1.94
CA ALA A 117 -6.72 -31.13 1.32
C ALA A 117 -5.86 -32.29 0.78
N MET A 118 -4.72 -31.98 0.16
CA MET A 118 -3.73 -32.96 -0.28
C MET A 118 -3.23 -33.82 0.89
N PHE A 119 -2.75 -33.18 1.97
CA PHE A 119 -2.23 -33.90 3.15
C PHE A 119 -3.30 -34.72 3.86
N GLN A 120 -4.51 -34.19 4.00
CA GLN A 120 -5.62 -34.95 4.60
C GLN A 120 -5.98 -36.19 3.77
N SER A 121 -5.90 -36.09 2.44
CA SER A 121 -6.14 -37.23 1.55
C SER A 121 -5.04 -38.28 1.63
N LEU A 122 -3.77 -37.87 1.72
CA LEU A 122 -2.64 -38.77 1.98
C LEU A 122 -2.78 -39.51 3.32
N ASN A 123 -3.38 -38.86 4.32
CA ASN A 123 -3.72 -39.47 5.61
C ASN A 123 -5.00 -40.35 5.55
N GLY A 124 -5.48 -40.71 4.37
CA GLY A 124 -6.61 -41.62 4.17
C GLY A 124 -8.00 -41.00 4.32
N LYS A 125 -8.12 -39.66 4.43
CA LYS A 125 -9.43 -39.00 4.63
C LYS A 125 -10.28 -38.80 3.36
N GLY A 126 -9.82 -39.24 2.19
CA GLY A 126 -10.64 -39.29 0.96
C GLY A 126 -11.10 -37.94 0.36
N ILE A 127 -10.51 -36.81 0.76
CA ILE A 127 -11.06 -35.47 0.47
C ILE A 127 -10.91 -35.05 -1.00
N LEU A 128 -10.03 -35.69 -1.78
CA LEU A 128 -9.89 -35.37 -3.22
C LEU A 128 -11.20 -35.55 -4.01
N GLN A 129 -12.10 -36.41 -3.53
CA GLN A 129 -13.39 -36.70 -4.20
C GLN A 129 -14.39 -35.55 -4.07
N SER A 130 -14.21 -34.64 -3.10
CA SER A 130 -15.08 -33.47 -2.92
C SER A 130 -14.57 -32.20 -3.60
N LEU A 131 -13.40 -32.26 -4.24
CA LEU A 131 -12.83 -31.14 -4.97
C LEU A 131 -13.49 -30.99 -6.36
N ASN A 132 -13.77 -29.76 -6.76
CA ASN A 132 -14.32 -29.47 -8.08
C ASN A 132 -13.23 -29.48 -9.17
N SER A 133 -13.63 -29.37 -10.44
CA SER A 133 -12.70 -29.38 -11.58
C SER A 133 -11.67 -28.22 -11.56
N MET A 134 -12.03 -27.05 -11.02
CA MET A 134 -11.10 -25.93 -10.86
C MET A 134 -10.08 -26.21 -9.75
N ASP A 135 -10.53 -26.80 -8.63
CA ASP A 135 -9.65 -27.21 -7.52
C ASP A 135 -8.61 -28.23 -8.00
N LEU A 136 -9.03 -29.21 -8.80
CA LEU A 136 -8.14 -30.25 -9.33
C LEU A 136 -7.12 -29.69 -10.33
N ASN A 137 -7.51 -28.72 -11.16
CA ASN A 137 -6.60 -28.04 -12.09
C ASN A 137 -5.51 -27.23 -11.34
N GLU A 138 -5.84 -26.64 -10.20
CA GLU A 138 -4.86 -25.93 -9.35
C GLU A 138 -4.01 -26.89 -8.49
N LEU A 139 -4.57 -28.04 -8.11
CA LEU A 139 -3.89 -29.04 -7.29
C LEU A 139 -2.78 -29.76 -8.07
N GLY A 140 -2.99 -30.06 -9.34
CA GLY A 140 -2.01 -30.77 -10.19
C GLY A 140 -0.61 -30.14 -10.17
N PRO A 141 -0.46 -28.82 -10.47
CA PRO A 141 0.80 -28.11 -10.36
C PRO A 141 1.40 -28.11 -8.95
N LEU A 142 0.57 -28.01 -7.90
CA LEU A 142 1.04 -28.06 -6.51
C LEU A 142 1.63 -29.42 -6.17
N VAL A 143 0.99 -30.53 -6.58
CA VAL A 143 1.53 -31.88 -6.37
C VAL A 143 2.85 -32.04 -7.10
N LYS A 144 2.94 -31.62 -8.37
CA LYS A 144 4.19 -31.65 -9.15
C LYS A 144 5.32 -30.89 -8.47
N GLN A 145 5.04 -29.70 -7.94
CA GLN A 145 6.04 -28.91 -7.22
C GLN A 145 6.48 -29.60 -5.92
N ASN A 146 5.56 -30.16 -5.13
CA ASN A 146 5.94 -30.88 -3.90
C ASN A 146 6.78 -32.12 -4.22
N LEU A 147 6.45 -32.88 -5.27
CA LEU A 147 7.24 -34.03 -5.71
C LEU A 147 8.66 -33.61 -6.10
N LYS A 148 8.81 -32.49 -6.82
CA LYS A 148 10.11 -31.92 -7.16
C LYS A 148 10.90 -31.51 -5.91
N ASP A 149 10.26 -30.81 -4.97
CA ASP A 149 10.89 -30.38 -3.72
C ASP A 149 11.35 -31.59 -2.87
N ILE A 150 10.59 -32.69 -2.88
CA ILE A 150 10.96 -33.95 -2.22
C ILE A 150 12.17 -34.58 -2.92
N ASP A 151 12.15 -34.72 -4.24
CA ASP A 151 13.24 -35.30 -5.03
C ASP A 151 14.55 -34.52 -4.84
N ASP A 152 14.49 -33.19 -4.84
CA ASP A 152 15.63 -32.32 -4.58
C ASP A 152 16.17 -32.49 -3.15
N ARG A 153 15.29 -32.62 -2.14
CA ARG A 153 15.71 -32.91 -0.75
C ARG A 153 16.34 -34.28 -0.61
N VAL A 154 15.78 -35.31 -1.25
CA VAL A 154 16.34 -36.66 -1.25
C VAL A 154 17.74 -36.65 -1.87
N ARG A 155 17.95 -35.94 -2.98
CA ARG A 155 19.27 -35.77 -3.62
C ARG A 155 20.29 -35.08 -2.72
N VAL A 156 19.90 -34.05 -1.98
CA VAL A 156 20.79 -33.35 -1.05
C VAL A 156 21.22 -34.29 0.09
N LEU A 157 20.26 -35.02 0.68
CA LEU A 157 20.52 -35.93 1.79
C LEU A 157 21.41 -37.12 1.36
N THR A 158 21.15 -37.70 0.18
CA THR A 158 21.97 -38.82 -0.34
C THR A 158 23.40 -38.40 -0.71
N LYS A 159 23.61 -37.17 -1.18
CA LYS A 159 24.96 -36.64 -1.40
C LYS A 159 25.72 -36.40 -0.10
N ALA A 160 25.04 -35.90 0.93
CA ALA A 160 25.66 -35.65 2.24
C ALA A 160 26.02 -36.95 3.01
N SER A 161 25.37 -38.07 2.71
CA SER A 161 25.70 -39.38 3.29
C SER A 161 26.84 -40.13 2.59
N CYS A 162 27.28 -39.67 1.41
CA CYS A 162 28.38 -40.26 0.64
C CYS A 162 29.70 -39.48 0.75
N SER A 163 29.73 -38.44 1.59
CA SER A 163 30.89 -37.60 1.91
C SER A 163 31.17 -37.65 3.40
#